data_AF-A0AAV6MG24-F1
#
_entry.id   AF-A0AAV6MG24-F1
#
_cell.length_a   1.000
_cell.length_b   1.000
_cell.length_c   1.000
_cell.angle_alpha   90.00
_cell.angle_beta   90.00
_cell.angle_gamma   90.00
#
_symmetry.space_group_name_H-M   'P 1'
#
loop_
_entity.id
_entity.type
_entity.pdbx_description
1 polymer ?
#
loop_
_entity_poly.entity_id
_entity_poly.type
_entity_poly.pdbx_seq_one_letter_code
_entity_poly.pdbx_strand_id
1 'polypeptide(L)'
;MWECPDFYPVARFGRFGLDASVTGNWVKHVLKVSLDMTRYEYYTVGKYYPMTDKYVPDNTSADGWNGLRYDYGNFYASKSFYDPMRKRRVLWGWVNESDSVQDDVSKGWAGIQAIPRTVWLDLNGKQLLQWPVMELNRLRWKRVMMIHQKLVKGQNVEIKGITAAQADVEVIFSFSSLDKAEAFDPSWVDAQAVCNQLGSTAQGGVGPFGLLTLASENLEEFTPVFFRIFKAETNHVVLMCSDARSSSLKDGLYKPTFAGFVDIDLSSKKLPLRSLIDHSVIESFGGGGKTCITSRVYPTKAVFEDAHLHVFNNGTEPITVDYLGAWTKSLKLKLCRVPSFTRTMSRRKTREPKEETVTLGPAVREGEHVFGVAHIFASFNDTFIHVTDLSGRETLVRITGGMKVKADRDESSPYAAMLAAQDVSQRCKELGITALHIKLRATGGNKTKTPGPGAQSALRALARSGMRIGRIEDVTPIPTDSTRRKGGRRGRRL
;
A
#
# COMPACT_ATOMS: atom_id res chain seq x y z
N MET A 1 -22.87 -6.34 -10.87
CA MET A 1 -22.88 -6.42 -9.39
C MET A 1 -22.12 -5.21 -8.85
N TRP A 2 -22.61 -4.58 -7.77
CA TRP A 2 -21.84 -3.60 -6.98
C TRP A 2 -21.05 -4.36 -5.91
N GLU A 3 -19.73 -4.20 -5.94
CA GLU A 3 -18.81 -4.79 -4.98
C GLU A 3 -18.19 -3.71 -4.09
N CYS A 4 -17.75 -4.13 -2.91
CA CYS A 4 -16.99 -3.30 -1.96
C CYS A 4 -17.49 -1.84 -1.86
N PRO A 5 -18.80 -1.62 -1.58
CA PRO A 5 -19.31 -0.27 -1.41
C PRO A 5 -18.59 0.42 -0.25
N ASP A 6 -18.45 1.73 -0.39
CA ASP A 6 -17.94 2.61 0.65
C ASP A 6 -18.77 3.90 0.66
N PHE A 7 -19.18 4.33 1.84
CA PHE A 7 -20.02 5.51 2.01
C PHE A 7 -19.51 6.33 3.19
N TYR A 8 -19.08 7.56 2.92
CA TYR A 8 -18.44 8.36 3.94
C TYR A 8 -18.53 9.87 3.70
N PRO A 9 -18.43 10.68 4.76
CA PRO A 9 -18.41 12.12 4.64
C PRO A 9 -17.02 12.69 4.29
N VAL A 10 -17.02 13.79 3.57
CA VAL A 10 -15.86 14.65 3.27
C VAL A 10 -16.19 16.10 3.59
N ALA A 11 -15.21 16.82 4.14
CA ALA A 11 -15.36 18.25 4.39
C ALA A 11 -15.39 19.02 3.07
N ARG A 12 -16.27 20.03 2.96
CA ARG A 12 -16.31 20.91 1.78
C ARG A 12 -15.06 21.77 1.61
N PHE A 13 -14.34 22.00 2.71
CA PHE A 13 -13.14 22.83 2.74
C PHE A 13 -12.06 22.14 3.55
N GLY A 14 -10.81 22.30 3.13
CA GLY A 14 -9.64 21.73 3.80
C GLY A 14 -9.32 20.30 3.38
N ARG A 15 -8.29 19.74 4.00
CA ARG A 15 -7.73 18.41 3.68
C ARG A 15 -7.98 17.36 4.76
N PHE A 16 -8.75 17.70 5.78
CA PHE A 16 -9.00 16.81 6.92
C PHE A 16 -10.07 15.79 6.58
N GLY A 17 -9.87 14.58 7.09
CA GLY A 17 -10.85 13.52 7.04
C GLY A 17 -11.92 13.71 8.11
N LEU A 18 -13.08 13.10 7.87
CA LEU A 18 -14.20 13.09 8.79
C LEU A 18 -14.50 11.66 9.23
N ASP A 19 -14.92 11.52 10.48
CA ASP A 19 -15.51 10.29 10.98
C ASP A 19 -16.78 9.96 10.18
N ALA A 20 -17.08 8.67 10.02
CA ALA A 20 -18.20 8.21 9.20
C ALA A 20 -19.56 8.73 9.69
N SER A 21 -19.70 9.09 10.97
CA SER A 21 -20.96 9.58 11.54
C SER A 21 -21.20 11.09 11.31
N VAL A 22 -20.24 11.83 10.76
CA VAL A 22 -20.33 13.29 10.66
C VAL A 22 -21.32 13.70 9.57
N THR A 23 -22.26 14.57 9.93
CA THR A 23 -23.26 15.15 9.01
C THR A 23 -23.35 16.66 9.19
N GLY A 24 -23.85 17.38 8.18
CA GLY A 24 -24.06 18.84 8.26
C GLY A 24 -23.92 19.56 6.92
N ASN A 25 -24.23 20.86 6.90
CA ASN A 25 -24.22 21.68 5.68
C ASN A 25 -22.83 21.91 5.08
N TRP A 26 -21.78 21.75 5.90
CA TRP A 26 -20.37 21.88 5.50
C TRP A 26 -19.75 20.56 5.03
N VAL A 27 -20.56 19.51 4.90
CA VAL A 27 -20.15 18.14 4.57
C VAL A 27 -20.79 17.71 3.26
N LYS A 28 -20.01 17.01 2.42
CA LYS A 28 -20.50 16.22 1.30
C LYS A 28 -20.30 14.74 1.62
N HIS A 29 -21.01 13.88 0.92
CA HIS A 29 -20.86 12.43 1.06
C HIS A 29 -20.34 11.85 -0.24
N VAL A 30 -19.50 10.84 -0.10
CA VAL A 30 -18.96 10.06 -1.21
C VAL A 30 -19.64 8.71 -1.17
N LEU A 31 -20.27 8.32 -2.28
CA LEU A 31 -20.71 6.96 -2.51
C LEU A 31 -19.77 6.34 -3.53
N LYS A 32 -19.01 5.32 -3.11
CA LYS A 32 -18.11 4.56 -3.97
C LYS A 32 -18.59 3.13 -4.09
N VAL A 33 -18.45 2.58 -5.30
CA VAL A 33 -18.69 1.16 -5.61
C VAL A 33 -17.60 0.64 -6.54
N SER A 34 -17.28 -0.65 -6.44
CA SER A 34 -16.49 -1.37 -7.43
C SER A 34 -17.46 -2.10 -8.37
N LEU A 35 -17.30 -1.92 -9.68
CA LEU A 35 -18.17 -2.58 -10.66
C LEU A 35 -17.49 -3.85 -11.15
N ASP A 36 -18.11 -4.99 -10.89
CA ASP A 36 -17.59 -6.32 -11.28
C ASP A 36 -17.40 -6.45 -12.80
N MET A 37 -18.31 -5.83 -13.58
CA MET A 37 -18.29 -5.88 -15.05
C MET A 37 -17.11 -5.14 -15.67
N THR A 38 -16.79 -3.95 -15.19
CA THR A 38 -15.73 -3.12 -15.77
C THR A 38 -14.38 -3.32 -15.09
N ARG A 39 -14.37 -3.99 -13.92
CA ARG A 39 -13.18 -4.15 -13.07
C ARG A 39 -12.54 -2.81 -12.66
N TYR A 40 -13.34 -1.75 -12.60
CA TYR A 40 -12.95 -0.43 -12.08
C TYR A 40 -13.81 -0.04 -10.88
N GLU A 41 -13.33 0.90 -10.06
CA GLU A 41 -14.20 1.61 -9.12
C GLU A 41 -14.65 2.98 -9.62
N TYR A 42 -15.83 3.36 -9.16
CA TYR A 42 -16.42 4.64 -9.41
C TYR A 42 -16.92 5.23 -8.11
N TYR A 43 -16.86 6.54 -8.00
CA TYR A 43 -17.48 7.27 -6.92
C TYR A 43 -18.27 8.46 -7.46
N THR A 44 -19.27 8.85 -6.69
CA THR A 44 -19.98 10.12 -6.84
C THR A 44 -19.82 10.94 -5.57
N VAL A 45 -19.87 12.26 -5.71
CA VAL A 45 -19.97 13.20 -4.60
C VAL A 45 -21.39 13.75 -4.57
N GLY A 46 -21.96 13.84 -3.37
CA GLY A 46 -23.35 14.27 -3.22
C GLY A 46 -23.72 14.68 -1.81
N LYS A 47 -25.02 14.76 -1.56
CA LYS A 47 -25.60 15.07 -0.26
C LYS A 47 -26.40 13.89 0.28
N TYR A 48 -26.15 13.56 1.53
CA TYR A 48 -26.92 12.58 2.29
C TYR A 48 -27.94 13.29 3.17
N TYR A 49 -29.15 12.74 3.21
CA TYR A 49 -30.27 13.22 4.00
C TYR A 49 -30.66 12.17 5.04
N PRO A 50 -30.13 12.24 6.27
CA PRO A 50 -30.33 11.21 7.30
C PRO A 50 -31.80 10.96 7.65
N MET A 51 -32.65 11.99 7.60
CA MET A 51 -34.08 11.87 7.93
C MET A 51 -34.86 10.99 6.95
N THR A 52 -34.44 10.94 5.69
CA THR A 52 -35.11 10.16 4.64
C THR A 52 -34.28 8.96 4.18
N ASP A 53 -33.08 8.79 4.75
CA ASP A 53 -32.06 7.82 4.35
C ASP A 53 -31.76 7.83 2.84
N LYS A 54 -31.68 9.05 2.25
CA LYS A 54 -31.44 9.23 0.82
C LYS A 54 -30.10 9.89 0.55
N TYR A 55 -29.33 9.30 -0.35
CA TYR A 55 -28.18 9.92 -0.99
C TYR A 55 -28.58 10.49 -2.35
N VAL A 56 -28.20 11.73 -2.62
CA VAL A 56 -28.44 12.40 -3.90
C VAL A 56 -27.08 12.88 -4.44
N PRO A 57 -26.58 12.30 -5.55
CA PRO A 57 -25.34 12.76 -6.17
C PRO A 57 -25.51 14.19 -6.69
N ASP A 58 -24.43 14.97 -6.67
CA ASP A 58 -24.41 16.30 -7.27
C ASP A 58 -24.52 16.18 -8.79
N ASN A 59 -25.12 17.17 -9.46
CA ASN A 59 -25.29 17.17 -10.92
C ASN A 59 -23.96 17.08 -11.70
N THR A 60 -22.83 17.40 -11.06
CA THR A 60 -21.48 17.29 -11.64
C THR A 60 -20.84 15.91 -11.43
N SER A 61 -21.49 15.00 -10.71
CA SER A 61 -21.04 13.63 -10.47
C SER A 61 -21.91 12.67 -11.26
N ALA A 62 -21.46 12.28 -12.45
CA ALA A 62 -22.15 11.29 -13.26
C ALA A 62 -22.22 9.95 -12.51
N ASP A 63 -23.42 9.36 -12.45
CA ASP A 63 -23.61 7.99 -11.97
C ASP A 63 -23.45 7.01 -13.14
N GLY A 64 -22.77 5.88 -12.91
CA GLY A 64 -22.48 4.88 -13.94
C GLY A 64 -21.09 4.99 -14.58
N TRP A 65 -20.97 4.58 -15.85
CA TRP A 65 -19.67 4.33 -16.51
C TRP A 65 -18.86 5.60 -16.80
N ASN A 66 -19.53 6.75 -16.84
CA ASN A 66 -18.91 8.08 -16.97
C ASN A 66 -18.56 8.70 -15.61
N GLY A 67 -18.71 7.94 -14.51
CA GLY A 67 -18.41 8.41 -13.17
C GLY A 67 -16.91 8.61 -12.93
N LEU A 68 -16.60 9.33 -11.85
CA LEU A 68 -15.22 9.56 -11.43
C LEU A 68 -14.63 8.30 -10.83
N ARG A 69 -13.34 8.07 -11.04
CA ARG A 69 -12.59 6.95 -10.46
C ARG A 69 -11.57 7.46 -9.46
N TYR A 70 -11.22 6.64 -8.47
CA TYR A 70 -10.05 6.96 -7.64
C TYR A 70 -8.78 6.84 -8.47
N ASP A 71 -8.69 5.78 -9.28
CA ASP A 71 -7.52 5.51 -10.07
C ASP A 71 -7.97 5.06 -11.46
N TYR A 72 -7.25 5.50 -12.48
CA TYR A 72 -7.59 5.22 -13.87
C TYR A 72 -6.78 4.03 -14.44
N GLY A 73 -6.05 3.31 -13.58
CA GLY A 73 -5.32 2.09 -13.93
C GLY A 73 -5.80 0.83 -13.17
N ASN A 74 -4.85 -0.04 -12.82
CA ASN A 74 -5.08 -1.25 -12.02
C ASN A 74 -5.31 -0.88 -10.56
N PHE A 75 -6.57 -0.69 -10.18
CA PHE A 75 -6.97 -0.42 -8.81
C PHE A 75 -8.40 -0.94 -8.64
N TYR A 76 -8.62 -1.71 -7.57
CA TYR A 76 -9.91 -2.35 -7.35
C TYR A 76 -10.19 -2.61 -5.88
N ALA A 77 -11.45 -2.96 -5.58
CA ALA A 77 -11.93 -3.31 -4.25
C ALA A 77 -11.55 -2.28 -3.16
N SER A 78 -11.39 -1.02 -3.57
CA SER A 78 -10.87 0.02 -2.69
C SER A 78 -11.79 0.34 -1.51
N LYS A 79 -11.20 0.65 -0.37
CA LYS A 79 -11.92 0.90 0.88
C LYS A 79 -11.18 1.92 1.73
N SER A 80 -11.92 2.86 2.31
CA SER A 80 -11.37 3.89 3.16
C SER A 80 -11.70 3.69 4.63
N PHE A 81 -10.92 4.31 5.50
CA PHE A 81 -11.24 4.47 6.92
C PHE A 81 -10.78 5.84 7.42
N TYR A 82 -11.37 6.28 8.53
CA TYR A 82 -10.97 7.51 9.21
C TYR A 82 -9.84 7.22 10.21
N ASP A 83 -8.74 7.97 10.11
CA ASP A 83 -7.64 8.01 11.08
C ASP A 83 -7.89 9.17 12.06
N PRO A 84 -8.36 8.91 13.29
CA PRO A 84 -8.67 9.96 14.26
C PRO A 84 -7.42 10.63 14.83
N MET A 85 -6.26 9.96 14.80
CA MET A 85 -5.02 10.51 15.34
C MET A 85 -4.47 11.61 14.44
N ARG A 86 -4.54 11.41 13.12
CA ARG A 86 -4.08 12.40 12.13
C ARG A 86 -5.20 13.18 11.45
N LYS A 87 -6.45 12.97 11.88
CA LYS A 87 -7.67 13.63 11.36
C LYS A 87 -7.72 13.58 9.83
N ARG A 88 -7.51 12.40 9.25
CA ARG A 88 -7.45 12.19 7.80
C ARG A 88 -8.22 10.95 7.39
N ARG A 89 -8.66 10.88 6.15
CA ARG A 89 -9.25 9.66 5.58
C ARG A 89 -8.19 8.96 4.76
N VAL A 90 -7.95 7.68 5.05
CA VAL A 90 -6.96 6.86 4.38
C VAL A 90 -7.68 5.86 3.48
N LEU A 91 -7.30 5.81 2.22
CA LEU A 91 -7.80 4.90 1.20
C LEU A 91 -6.77 3.79 0.94
N TRP A 92 -7.26 2.56 0.92
CA TRP A 92 -6.56 1.37 0.45
C TRP A 92 -7.20 0.89 -0.84
N GLY A 93 -6.41 0.26 -1.71
CA GLY A 93 -6.88 -0.37 -2.93
C GLY A 93 -6.03 -1.58 -3.28
N TRP A 94 -6.70 -2.64 -3.73
CA TRP A 94 -6.05 -3.82 -4.25
C TRP A 94 -5.60 -3.56 -5.68
N VAL A 95 -4.37 -3.95 -5.98
CA VAL A 95 -3.79 -3.89 -7.32
C VAL A 95 -3.50 -5.33 -7.72
N ASN A 96 -4.33 -5.86 -8.62
CA ASN A 96 -4.18 -7.22 -9.15
C ASN A 96 -2.95 -7.30 -10.07
N GLU A 97 -2.56 -8.52 -10.43
CA GLU A 97 -1.45 -8.75 -11.33
C GLU A 97 -1.82 -8.43 -12.79
N SER A 98 -0.82 -8.15 -13.62
CA SER A 98 -0.97 -8.02 -15.08
C SER A 98 -0.08 -9.00 -15.85
N ASP A 99 0.53 -9.95 -15.15
CA ASP A 99 1.15 -11.12 -15.75
C ASP A 99 0.17 -12.30 -15.80
N SER A 100 0.66 -13.48 -16.20
CA SER A 100 -0.19 -14.65 -16.39
C SER A 100 -0.42 -15.41 -15.08
N VAL A 101 -1.50 -16.20 -15.03
CA VAL A 101 -1.76 -17.10 -13.89
C VAL A 101 -0.62 -18.11 -13.69
N GLN A 102 0.03 -18.54 -14.78
CA GLN A 102 1.23 -19.38 -14.72
C GLN A 102 2.37 -18.65 -14.01
N ASP A 103 2.53 -17.35 -14.27
CA ASP A 103 3.54 -16.52 -13.61
C ASP A 103 3.24 -16.37 -12.13
N ASP A 104 1.99 -16.09 -11.76
CA ASP A 104 1.52 -16.11 -10.35
C ASP A 104 1.93 -17.38 -9.61
N VAL A 105 1.65 -18.54 -10.21
CA VAL A 105 2.01 -19.84 -9.64
C VAL A 105 3.53 -20.00 -9.54
N SER A 106 4.28 -19.58 -10.57
CA SER A 106 5.74 -19.71 -10.61
C SER A 106 6.45 -18.82 -9.58
N LYS A 107 5.97 -17.58 -9.40
CA LYS A 107 6.53 -16.61 -8.43
C LYS A 107 6.03 -16.88 -7.01
N GLY A 108 4.92 -17.61 -6.87
CA GLY A 108 4.38 -18.09 -5.59
C GLY A 108 3.54 -17.06 -4.83
N TRP A 109 3.13 -15.98 -5.47
CA TRP A 109 2.29 -14.93 -4.91
C TRP A 109 1.54 -14.18 -6.02
N ALA A 110 0.45 -13.49 -5.68
CA ALA A 110 -0.29 -12.65 -6.61
C ALA A 110 -1.06 -11.56 -5.86
N GLY A 111 -1.05 -10.34 -6.40
CA GLY A 111 -1.76 -9.19 -5.88
C GLY A 111 -0.95 -8.42 -4.84
N ILE A 112 -1.01 -7.09 -4.94
CA ILE A 112 -0.43 -6.17 -3.96
C ILE A 112 -1.48 -5.17 -3.48
N GLN A 113 -1.16 -4.42 -2.43
CA GLN A 113 -1.91 -3.21 -2.08
C GLN A 113 -1.18 -2.00 -2.63
N ALA A 114 -1.93 -1.04 -3.18
CA ALA A 114 -1.39 0.28 -3.47
C ALA A 114 -0.91 0.95 -2.17
N ILE A 115 0.03 1.89 -2.28
CA ILE A 115 0.44 2.70 -1.14
C ILE A 115 -0.78 3.46 -0.61
N PRO A 116 -1.04 3.44 0.71
CA PRO A 116 -2.19 4.13 1.26
C PRO A 116 -2.20 5.61 0.91
N ARG A 117 -3.38 6.12 0.53
CA ARG A 117 -3.56 7.51 0.07
C ARG A 117 -4.42 8.27 1.06
N THR A 118 -4.07 9.50 1.37
CA THR A 118 -5.00 10.43 2.02
C THR A 118 -5.97 10.97 0.97
N VAL A 119 -7.25 11.03 1.30
CA VAL A 119 -8.32 11.48 0.39
C VAL A 119 -9.10 12.65 0.97
N TRP A 120 -9.35 13.67 0.16
CA TRP A 120 -10.18 14.84 0.51
C TRP A 120 -10.87 15.42 -0.72
N LEU A 121 -11.84 16.31 -0.52
CA LEU A 121 -12.58 16.96 -1.60
C LEU A 121 -11.78 18.12 -2.22
N ASP A 122 -11.78 18.22 -3.55
CA ASP A 122 -11.22 19.38 -4.25
C ASP A 122 -11.95 20.67 -3.86
N LEU A 123 -11.27 21.81 -3.95
CA LEU A 123 -11.85 23.12 -3.66
C LEU A 123 -13.02 23.47 -4.58
N ASN A 124 -13.03 22.95 -5.80
CA ASN A 124 -14.15 23.11 -6.73
C ASN A 124 -15.36 22.21 -6.38
N GLY A 125 -15.21 21.27 -5.44
CA GLY A 125 -16.24 20.35 -4.98
C GLY A 125 -16.64 19.26 -5.96
N LYS A 126 -15.97 19.14 -7.12
CA LYS A 126 -16.37 18.23 -8.21
C LYS A 126 -15.76 16.85 -8.11
N GLN A 127 -14.58 16.73 -7.52
CA GLN A 127 -13.81 15.47 -7.45
C GLN A 127 -13.03 15.36 -6.15
N LEU A 128 -12.51 14.17 -5.89
CA LEU A 128 -11.63 13.88 -4.75
C LEU A 128 -10.16 13.96 -5.18
N LEU A 129 -9.31 14.52 -4.32
CA LEU A 129 -7.86 14.43 -4.46
C LEU A 129 -7.34 13.27 -3.63
N GLN A 130 -6.24 12.69 -4.12
CA GLN A 130 -5.51 11.63 -3.46
C GLN A 130 -4.03 11.95 -3.39
N TRP A 131 -3.41 11.69 -2.25
CA TRP A 131 -1.96 11.82 -2.13
C TRP A 131 -1.38 10.74 -1.23
N PRO A 132 -0.23 10.13 -1.57
CA PRO A 132 0.40 9.14 -0.72
C PRO A 132 0.57 9.64 0.72
N VAL A 133 0.28 8.78 1.69
CA VAL A 133 0.41 9.13 3.11
C VAL A 133 1.81 9.64 3.43
N MET A 134 1.91 10.70 4.24
CA MET A 134 3.16 11.41 4.49
C MET A 134 4.27 10.55 5.12
N GLU A 135 3.88 9.46 5.79
CA GLU A 135 4.76 8.48 6.39
C GLU A 135 5.68 7.83 5.36
N LEU A 136 5.21 7.70 4.11
CA LEU A 136 6.01 7.21 3.00
C LEU A 136 7.30 8.00 2.82
N ASN A 137 7.28 9.30 3.11
CA ASN A 137 8.45 10.17 2.95
C ASN A 137 9.61 9.77 3.87
N ARG A 138 9.37 8.99 4.94
CA ARG A 138 10.42 8.44 5.81
C ARG A 138 11.30 7.41 5.10
N LEU A 139 10.83 6.83 4.00
CA LEU A 139 11.60 5.89 3.19
C LEU A 139 12.56 6.59 2.22
N ARG A 140 12.44 7.92 2.04
CA ARG A 140 13.32 8.70 1.16
C ARG A 140 14.72 8.76 1.78
N TRP A 141 15.71 8.24 1.07
CA TRP A 141 17.10 8.22 1.52
C TRP A 141 17.97 9.15 0.68
N LYS A 142 18.48 8.64 -0.44
CA LYS A 142 19.37 9.38 -1.34
C LYS A 142 18.53 10.22 -2.29
N ARG A 143 18.78 11.52 -2.33
CA ARG A 143 18.10 12.46 -3.24
C ARG A 143 19.03 12.84 -4.40
N VAL A 144 18.50 12.78 -5.60
CA VAL A 144 19.04 13.41 -6.81
C VAL A 144 18.08 14.53 -7.22
N MET A 145 18.64 15.62 -7.72
CA MET A 145 17.88 16.81 -8.07
C MET A 145 18.31 17.32 -9.43
N MET A 146 17.34 17.77 -10.22
CA MET A 146 17.53 18.43 -11.52
C MET A 146 16.65 19.68 -11.53
N ILE A 147 17.18 20.79 -12.01
CA ILE A 147 16.53 22.10 -11.96
C ILE A 147 16.72 22.80 -13.31
N HIS A 148 15.66 23.44 -13.81
CA HIS A 148 15.63 24.19 -15.07
C HIS A 148 16.22 23.42 -16.28
N GLN A 149 15.98 22.11 -16.37
CA GLN A 149 16.43 21.31 -17.51
C GLN A 149 15.45 21.49 -18.67
N LYS A 150 15.90 22.16 -19.74
CA LYS A 150 15.12 22.28 -20.97
C LYS A 150 15.19 20.98 -21.78
N LEU A 151 14.05 20.55 -22.29
CA LEU A 151 13.87 19.37 -23.14
C LEU A 151 13.26 19.79 -24.48
N VAL A 152 14.04 19.67 -25.54
CA VAL A 152 13.55 19.89 -26.92
C VAL A 152 12.91 18.60 -27.47
N LYS A 153 12.29 18.70 -28.65
CA LYS A 153 11.65 17.57 -29.33
C LYS A 153 12.60 16.38 -29.46
N GLY A 154 12.12 15.20 -29.06
CA GLY A 154 12.84 13.92 -29.17
C GLY A 154 13.93 13.73 -28.11
N GLN A 155 14.15 14.72 -27.24
CA GLN A 155 15.16 14.64 -26.21
C GLN A 155 14.65 13.81 -25.03
N ASN A 156 15.50 12.92 -24.53
CA ASN A 156 15.36 12.32 -23.21
C ASN A 156 16.65 12.54 -22.42
N VAL A 157 16.53 12.64 -21.10
CA VAL A 157 17.67 12.83 -20.18
C VAL A 157 17.51 11.84 -19.04
N GLU A 158 18.52 11.00 -18.84
CA GLU A 158 18.56 10.02 -17.77
C GLU A 158 18.82 10.69 -16.40
N ILE A 159 18.10 10.24 -15.37
CA ILE A 159 18.33 10.62 -13.97
C ILE A 159 19.26 9.59 -13.33
N LYS A 160 20.55 9.93 -13.29
CA LYS A 160 21.60 9.08 -12.72
C LYS A 160 21.67 9.17 -11.20
N GLY A 161 22.22 8.13 -10.56
CA GLY A 161 22.56 8.15 -9.14
C GLY A 161 21.40 7.80 -8.19
N ILE A 162 20.32 7.23 -8.69
CA ILE A 162 19.20 6.65 -7.94
C ILE A 162 19.06 5.16 -8.23
N THR A 163 18.37 4.42 -7.37
CA THR A 163 17.85 3.08 -7.71
C THR A 163 16.50 3.24 -8.43
N ALA A 164 16.50 3.24 -9.77
CA ALA A 164 15.31 3.58 -10.54
C ALA A 164 14.16 2.57 -10.37
N ALA A 165 14.48 1.30 -10.13
CA ALA A 165 13.48 0.27 -9.83
C ALA A 165 12.73 0.51 -8.51
N GLN A 166 13.25 1.34 -7.60
CA GLN A 166 12.61 1.61 -6.31
C GLN A 166 12.79 3.07 -5.89
N ALA A 167 11.96 3.94 -6.46
CA ALA A 167 12.10 5.38 -6.35
C ALA A 167 10.79 6.11 -6.03
N ASP A 168 10.93 7.31 -5.48
CA ASP A 168 9.86 8.32 -5.42
C ASP A 168 10.34 9.51 -6.25
N VAL A 169 9.58 9.91 -7.27
CA VAL A 169 9.97 10.96 -8.21
C VAL A 169 8.91 12.03 -8.20
N GLU A 170 9.29 13.27 -7.92
CA GLU A 170 8.44 14.45 -8.04
C GLU A 170 9.02 15.36 -9.11
N VAL A 171 8.23 15.73 -10.10
CA VAL A 171 8.64 16.58 -11.22
C VAL A 171 7.60 17.68 -11.46
N ILE A 172 8.07 18.88 -11.77
CA ILE A 172 7.27 20.01 -12.19
C ILE A 172 7.72 20.39 -13.59
N PHE A 173 6.85 20.19 -14.57
CA PHE A 173 7.05 20.64 -15.93
C PHE A 173 6.51 22.07 -16.09
N SER A 174 7.22 22.88 -16.86
CA SER A 174 6.77 24.21 -17.30
C SER A 174 6.98 24.37 -18.79
N PHE A 175 6.25 25.30 -19.40
CA PHE A 175 6.31 25.56 -20.84
C PHE A 175 6.12 27.04 -21.14
N SER A 176 6.77 27.51 -22.21
CA SER A 176 6.73 28.91 -22.64
C SER A 176 5.37 29.31 -23.20
N SER A 177 4.81 28.46 -24.05
CA SER A 177 3.54 28.70 -24.73
C SER A 177 2.69 27.43 -24.81
N LEU A 178 1.38 27.63 -24.97
CA LEU A 178 0.40 26.60 -25.30
C LEU A 178 -0.12 26.74 -26.74
N ASP A 179 0.43 27.66 -27.55
CA ASP A 179 -0.07 27.94 -28.90
C ASP A 179 0.04 26.73 -29.84
N LYS A 180 1.01 25.86 -29.58
CA LYS A 180 1.20 24.61 -30.33
C LYS A 180 0.31 23.47 -29.84
N ALA A 181 -0.51 23.66 -28.81
CA ALA A 181 -1.43 22.61 -28.34
C ALA A 181 -2.41 22.24 -29.45
N GLU A 182 -2.61 20.95 -29.65
CA GLU A 182 -3.47 20.43 -30.71
C GLU A 182 -4.94 20.64 -30.38
N ALA A 183 -5.81 20.75 -31.39
CA ALA A 183 -7.24 20.86 -31.16
C ALA A 183 -7.75 19.62 -30.41
N PHE A 184 -8.54 19.84 -29.35
CA PHE A 184 -9.25 18.79 -28.65
C PHE A 184 -10.51 18.42 -29.43
N ASP A 185 -10.70 17.14 -29.74
CA ASP A 185 -11.95 16.64 -30.32
C ASP A 185 -12.97 16.41 -29.19
N PRO A 186 -14.13 17.12 -29.17
CA PRO A 186 -15.13 16.94 -28.13
C PRO A 186 -15.73 15.53 -28.04
N SER A 187 -15.58 14.70 -29.07
CA SER A 187 -15.99 13.29 -29.04
C SER A 187 -15.07 12.40 -28.19
N TRP A 188 -13.89 12.90 -27.81
CA TRP A 188 -12.93 12.20 -26.94
C TRP A 188 -13.37 12.18 -25.47
N VAL A 189 -14.41 11.42 -25.19
CA VAL A 189 -14.89 11.18 -23.82
C VAL A 189 -14.07 10.12 -23.07
N ASP A 190 -13.46 9.17 -23.79
CA ASP A 190 -12.64 8.11 -23.21
C ASP A 190 -11.15 8.45 -23.32
N ALA A 191 -10.56 8.91 -22.20
CA ALA A 191 -9.15 9.23 -22.10
C ALA A 191 -8.24 8.04 -22.47
N GLN A 192 -8.64 6.81 -22.17
CA GLN A 192 -7.85 5.60 -22.43
C GLN A 192 -7.75 5.35 -23.95
N ALA A 193 -8.86 5.50 -24.66
CA ALA A 193 -8.88 5.42 -26.12
C ALA A 193 -7.98 6.48 -26.78
N VAL A 194 -8.04 7.73 -26.29
CA VAL A 194 -7.16 8.81 -26.78
C VAL A 194 -5.70 8.46 -26.55
N CYS A 195 -5.34 7.97 -25.37
CA CYS A 195 -3.98 7.58 -25.04
C CYS A 195 -3.46 6.41 -25.90
N ASN A 196 -4.33 5.44 -26.20
CA ASN A 196 -4.02 4.34 -27.11
C ASN A 196 -3.66 4.84 -28.51
N GLN A 197 -4.43 5.81 -29.02
CA GLN A 197 -4.23 6.43 -30.32
C GLN A 197 -3.00 7.35 -30.33
N LEU A 198 -2.80 8.12 -29.27
CA LEU A 198 -1.82 9.20 -29.15
C LEU A 198 -0.76 8.86 -28.08
N GLY A 199 -0.11 7.71 -28.24
CA GLY A 199 0.90 7.18 -27.32
C GLY A 199 2.18 8.03 -27.21
N SER A 200 3.14 7.57 -26.40
CA SER A 200 4.37 8.32 -26.11
C SER A 200 5.27 8.56 -27.33
N THR A 201 5.19 7.69 -28.34
CA THR A 201 5.93 7.81 -29.61
C THR A 201 5.20 8.66 -30.65
N ALA A 202 3.89 8.87 -30.49
CA ALA A 202 3.09 9.68 -31.38
C ALA A 202 3.39 11.16 -31.13
N GLN A 203 4.08 11.79 -32.08
CA GLN A 203 4.44 13.20 -31.99
C GLN A 203 3.19 14.05 -31.78
N GLY A 204 3.33 15.10 -30.97
CA GLY A 204 2.27 16.08 -30.77
C GLY A 204 2.76 17.52 -30.66
N GLY A 205 1.80 18.41 -30.45
CA GLY A 205 2.00 19.82 -30.18
C GLY A 205 2.74 20.07 -28.87
N VAL A 206 2.00 20.08 -27.76
CA VAL A 206 2.50 20.17 -26.38
C VAL A 206 2.40 18.78 -25.74
N GLY A 207 3.50 18.04 -25.84
CA GLY A 207 3.59 16.62 -25.47
C GLY A 207 3.47 15.66 -26.65
N PRO A 208 3.75 14.37 -26.43
CA PRO A 208 3.90 13.73 -25.12
C PRO A 208 5.21 14.11 -24.41
N PHE A 209 5.13 14.49 -23.13
CA PHE A 209 6.28 14.77 -22.26
C PHE A 209 6.05 14.18 -20.87
N GLY A 210 7.10 13.71 -20.21
CA GLY A 210 6.93 13.03 -18.92
C GLY A 210 8.15 12.26 -18.47
N LEU A 211 7.90 11.11 -17.85
CA LEU A 211 8.90 10.17 -17.35
C LEU A 211 8.89 8.89 -18.19
N LEU A 212 10.07 8.33 -18.48
CA LEU A 212 10.23 6.93 -18.89
C LEU A 212 10.69 6.16 -17.65
N THR A 213 9.79 5.38 -17.06
CA THR A 213 10.03 4.63 -15.82
C THR A 213 10.35 3.17 -16.14
N LEU A 214 11.12 2.52 -15.27
CA LEU A 214 11.55 1.12 -15.46
C LEU A 214 12.05 0.88 -16.88
N ALA A 215 12.99 1.74 -17.31
CA ALA A 215 13.56 1.72 -18.64
C ALA A 215 14.83 0.85 -18.68
N SER A 216 15.05 0.10 -19.76
CA SER A 216 16.32 -0.58 -20.01
C SER A 216 17.36 0.41 -20.56
N GLU A 217 18.64 0.06 -20.48
CA GLU A 217 19.77 0.90 -20.92
C GLU A 217 19.59 1.45 -22.36
N ASN A 218 19.16 0.62 -23.31
CA ASN A 218 18.93 1.05 -24.70
C ASN A 218 17.46 1.32 -25.03
N LEU A 219 16.60 1.51 -24.03
CA LEU A 219 15.17 1.80 -24.18
C LEU A 219 14.39 0.74 -24.99
N GLU A 220 14.82 -0.52 -24.96
CA GLU A 220 14.04 -1.65 -25.50
C GLU A 220 12.80 -1.95 -24.66
N GLU A 221 12.88 -1.76 -23.35
CA GLU A 221 11.75 -1.79 -22.41
C GLU A 221 11.66 -0.46 -21.69
N PHE A 222 10.47 0.09 -21.56
CA PHE A 222 10.20 1.27 -20.72
C PHE A 222 8.69 1.45 -20.52
N THR A 223 8.31 2.06 -19.40
CA THR A 223 6.93 2.44 -19.10
C THR A 223 6.80 3.96 -19.04
N PRO A 224 6.33 4.60 -20.12
CA PRO A 224 6.15 6.05 -20.16
C PRO A 224 4.92 6.48 -19.34
N VAL A 225 5.14 7.46 -18.47
CA VAL A 225 4.09 8.22 -17.76
C VAL A 225 4.19 9.67 -18.21
N PHE A 226 3.20 10.16 -18.94
CA PHE A 226 3.32 11.41 -19.66
C PHE A 226 2.04 12.22 -19.73
N PHE A 227 2.18 13.49 -20.11
CA PHE A 227 1.07 14.37 -20.42
C PHE A 227 1.04 14.75 -21.89
N ARG A 228 -0.16 15.05 -22.38
CA ARG A 228 -0.43 15.73 -23.64
C ARG A 228 -1.47 16.82 -23.38
N ILE A 229 -1.23 18.02 -23.92
CA ILE A 229 -2.11 19.17 -23.73
C ILE A 229 -2.78 19.53 -25.04
N PHE A 230 -4.11 19.64 -24.98
CA PHE A 230 -4.96 20.02 -26.09
C PHE A 230 -5.61 21.38 -25.85
N LYS A 231 -5.95 22.06 -26.93
CA LYS A 231 -6.71 23.30 -26.96
C LYS A 231 -8.18 22.98 -27.24
N ALA A 232 -9.05 23.26 -26.28
CA ALA A 232 -10.50 23.25 -26.47
C ALA A 232 -10.99 24.69 -26.75
N GLU A 233 -12.29 24.88 -26.95
CA GLU A 233 -12.88 26.16 -27.37
C GLU A 233 -12.58 27.31 -26.40
N THR A 234 -12.62 27.05 -25.10
CA THR A 234 -12.50 28.08 -24.05
C THR A 234 -11.37 27.84 -23.06
N ASN A 235 -10.76 26.66 -23.08
CA ASN A 235 -9.73 26.24 -22.13
C ASN A 235 -8.77 25.20 -22.75
N HIS A 236 -7.89 24.65 -21.92
CA HIS A 236 -7.00 23.57 -22.29
C HIS A 236 -7.44 22.27 -21.60
N VAL A 237 -7.30 21.16 -22.31
CA VAL A 237 -7.55 19.82 -21.78
C VAL A 237 -6.22 19.11 -21.60
N VAL A 238 -5.97 18.61 -20.39
CA VAL A 238 -4.74 17.88 -20.07
C VAL A 238 -5.06 16.40 -19.99
N LEU A 239 -4.41 15.60 -20.84
CA LEU A 239 -4.45 14.14 -20.78
C LEU A 239 -3.22 13.64 -20.02
N MET A 240 -3.42 12.78 -19.03
CA MET A 240 -2.36 12.01 -18.39
C MET A 240 -2.45 10.55 -18.84
N CYS A 241 -1.31 10.00 -19.23
CA CYS A 241 -1.16 8.65 -19.75
C CYS A 241 -0.13 7.86 -18.94
N SER A 242 -0.40 6.56 -18.76
CA SER A 242 0.58 5.53 -18.41
C SER A 242 0.44 4.41 -19.44
N ASP A 243 1.44 4.21 -20.28
CA ASP A 243 1.37 3.25 -21.39
C ASP A 243 2.30 2.06 -21.13
N ALA A 244 1.76 0.87 -20.91
CA ALA A 244 2.56 -0.32 -20.61
C ALA A 244 2.95 -1.12 -21.87
N ARG A 245 2.60 -0.70 -23.10
CA ARG A 245 2.81 -1.51 -24.31
C ARG A 245 4.28 -1.88 -24.54
N SER A 246 5.18 -0.95 -24.23
CA SER A 246 6.64 -1.12 -24.32
C SER A 246 7.29 -1.56 -23.00
N SER A 247 6.51 -1.92 -21.98
CA SER A 247 7.04 -2.17 -20.63
C SER A 247 7.80 -3.49 -20.48
N SER A 248 7.63 -4.44 -21.39
CA SER A 248 8.25 -5.76 -21.32
C SER A 248 8.34 -6.44 -22.68
N LEU A 249 9.46 -7.12 -22.92
CA LEU A 249 9.72 -8.01 -24.06
C LEU A 249 9.07 -9.38 -23.89
N LYS A 250 8.56 -9.71 -22.70
CA LYS A 250 7.89 -10.98 -22.45
C LYS A 250 6.51 -11.00 -23.13
N ASP A 251 6.25 -12.08 -23.86
CA ASP A 251 4.96 -12.34 -24.50
C ASP A 251 3.91 -12.82 -23.48
N GLY A 252 2.62 -12.66 -23.83
CA GLY A 252 1.51 -13.14 -23.01
C GLY A 252 1.17 -12.30 -21.77
N LEU A 253 1.84 -11.15 -21.58
CA LEU A 253 1.51 -10.20 -20.52
C LEU A 253 0.35 -9.27 -20.92
N TYR A 254 -0.47 -8.89 -19.94
CA TYR A 254 -1.44 -7.82 -20.11
C TYR A 254 -0.73 -6.46 -20.02
N LYS A 255 -0.63 -5.76 -21.15
CA LYS A 255 0.12 -4.49 -21.28
C LYS A 255 -0.81 -3.34 -21.70
N PRO A 256 -1.75 -2.92 -20.84
CA PRO A 256 -2.72 -1.89 -21.18
C PRO A 256 -2.08 -0.50 -21.26
N THR A 257 -2.76 0.40 -21.96
CA THR A 257 -2.62 1.83 -21.72
C THR A 257 -3.67 2.27 -20.73
N PHE A 258 -3.32 3.15 -19.80
CA PHE A 258 -4.24 3.77 -18.87
C PHE A 258 -4.14 5.28 -19.00
N ALA A 259 -5.27 5.96 -18.82
CA ALA A 259 -5.29 7.41 -18.92
C ALA A 259 -6.48 8.03 -18.19
N GLY A 260 -6.30 9.29 -17.82
CA GLY A 260 -7.35 10.14 -17.29
C GLY A 260 -7.09 11.60 -17.65
N PHE A 261 -8.17 12.36 -17.83
CA PHE A 261 -8.06 13.81 -17.95
C PHE A 261 -7.72 14.44 -16.59
N VAL A 262 -6.93 15.50 -16.59
CA VAL A 262 -6.49 16.20 -15.38
C VAL A 262 -7.16 17.57 -15.33
N ASP A 263 -8.06 17.75 -14.36
CA ASP A 263 -8.76 19.01 -14.11
C ASP A 263 -7.85 20.04 -13.43
N ILE A 264 -6.90 20.61 -14.17
CA ILE A 264 -5.93 21.58 -13.65
C ILE A 264 -5.94 22.88 -14.45
N ASP A 265 -5.84 24.00 -13.73
CA ASP A 265 -5.63 25.31 -14.34
C ASP A 265 -4.17 25.49 -14.76
N LEU A 266 -3.97 25.74 -16.05
CA LEU A 266 -2.65 25.96 -16.66
C LEU A 266 -2.25 27.45 -16.72
N SER A 267 -2.95 28.35 -16.03
CA SER A 267 -2.58 29.78 -15.93
C SER A 267 -1.13 30.00 -15.48
N SER A 268 -0.67 29.19 -14.53
CA SER A 268 0.72 29.19 -14.04
C SER A 268 1.72 28.54 -15.01
N LYS A 269 1.24 27.95 -16.11
CA LYS A 269 2.01 27.17 -17.09
C LYS A 269 2.88 26.08 -16.46
N LYS A 270 2.41 25.49 -15.36
CA LYS A 270 3.10 24.43 -14.61
C LYS A 270 2.22 23.21 -14.46
N LEU A 271 2.84 22.04 -14.56
CA LEU A 271 2.16 20.75 -14.45
C LEU A 271 2.99 19.80 -13.58
N PRO A 272 2.55 19.54 -12.33
CA PRO A 272 3.23 18.62 -11.44
C PRO A 272 2.83 17.16 -11.70
N LEU A 273 3.81 16.27 -11.60
CA LEU A 273 3.64 14.82 -11.58
C LEU A 273 4.48 14.23 -10.45
N ARG A 274 3.89 13.33 -9.68
CA ARG A 274 4.63 12.45 -8.79
C ARG A 274 4.47 11.01 -9.26
N SER A 275 5.54 10.22 -9.30
CA SER A 275 5.47 8.79 -9.58
C SER A 275 6.24 8.00 -8.52
N LEU A 276 5.55 7.04 -7.91
CA LEU A 276 6.14 6.04 -7.03
C LEU A 276 6.46 4.82 -7.88
N ILE A 277 7.72 4.44 -7.95
CA ILE A 277 8.20 3.27 -8.70
C ILE A 277 8.65 2.24 -7.68
N ASP A 278 8.13 1.02 -7.78
CA ASP A 278 8.45 -0.08 -6.88
C ASP A 278 8.39 -1.42 -7.62
N HIS A 279 9.49 -1.77 -8.27
CA HIS A 279 9.72 -2.98 -9.04
C HIS A 279 8.68 -3.24 -10.14
N SER A 280 7.54 -3.84 -9.79
CA SER A 280 6.47 -4.22 -10.73
C SER A 280 5.25 -3.31 -10.68
N VAL A 281 5.29 -2.23 -9.89
CA VAL A 281 4.20 -1.25 -9.78
C VAL A 281 4.72 0.17 -9.95
N ILE A 282 3.94 0.97 -10.67
CA ILE A 282 4.12 2.41 -10.81
C ILE A 282 2.81 3.09 -10.40
N GLU A 283 2.83 3.93 -9.37
CA GLU A 283 1.69 4.77 -8.97
C GLU A 283 1.99 6.23 -9.30
N SER A 284 1.23 6.80 -10.24
CA SER A 284 1.44 8.13 -10.77
C SER A 284 0.31 9.08 -10.38
N PHE A 285 0.66 10.27 -9.90
CA PHE A 285 -0.23 11.30 -9.35
C PHE A 285 -0.05 12.60 -10.13
N GLY A 286 -0.94 12.86 -11.09
CA GLY A 286 -0.95 14.06 -11.91
C GLY A 286 -1.72 15.21 -11.27
N GLY A 287 -1.27 16.44 -11.51
CA GLY A 287 -1.98 17.65 -11.10
C GLY A 287 -2.16 17.78 -9.58
N GLY A 288 -1.21 17.24 -8.80
CA GLY A 288 -1.30 17.24 -7.34
C GLY A 288 -2.25 16.18 -6.76
N GLY A 289 -2.49 15.09 -7.50
CA GLY A 289 -3.35 13.99 -7.04
C GLY A 289 -4.79 14.08 -7.50
N LYS A 290 -5.07 14.93 -8.49
CA LYS A 290 -6.37 15.03 -9.15
C LYS A 290 -6.65 13.83 -10.05
N THR A 291 -5.61 13.34 -10.72
CA THR A 291 -5.66 12.13 -11.55
C THR A 291 -4.60 11.17 -11.06
N CYS A 292 -5.01 9.96 -10.69
CA CYS A 292 -4.11 8.90 -10.25
C CYS A 292 -4.17 7.74 -11.24
N ILE A 293 -3.01 7.15 -11.55
CA ILE A 293 -2.91 5.99 -12.43
C ILE A 293 -1.93 5.00 -11.79
N THR A 294 -2.40 3.78 -11.54
CA THR A 294 -1.61 2.66 -11.05
C THR A 294 -1.40 1.65 -12.17
N SER A 295 -0.15 1.34 -12.47
CA SER A 295 0.20 0.41 -13.54
C SER A 295 1.03 -0.74 -12.99
N ARG A 296 0.74 -1.96 -13.47
CA ARG A 296 1.56 -3.15 -13.19
C ARG A 296 2.34 -3.51 -14.43
N VAL A 297 3.65 -3.70 -14.27
CA VAL A 297 4.58 -3.97 -15.37
C VAL A 297 5.63 -4.98 -14.92
N TYR A 298 6.12 -5.79 -15.86
CA TYR A 298 7.03 -6.89 -15.60
C TYR A 298 8.17 -6.90 -16.63
N PRO A 299 9.06 -5.88 -16.63
CA PRO A 299 10.19 -5.84 -17.53
C PRO A 299 11.10 -7.06 -17.34
N THR A 300 11.79 -7.45 -18.40
CA THR A 300 12.75 -8.57 -18.40
C THR A 300 14.20 -8.10 -18.28
N LYS A 301 14.49 -6.89 -18.77
CA LYS A 301 15.79 -6.23 -18.73
C LYS A 301 15.84 -5.12 -17.68
N ALA A 302 14.81 -4.29 -17.60
CA ALA A 302 14.77 -3.13 -16.70
C ALA A 302 14.44 -3.52 -15.24
N VAL A 303 15.27 -4.40 -14.65
CA VAL A 303 15.03 -5.00 -13.33
C VAL A 303 16.15 -4.61 -12.38
N PHE A 304 15.79 -4.26 -11.14
CA PHE A 304 16.74 -3.89 -10.08
C PHE A 304 17.71 -2.77 -10.48
N GLU A 305 19.00 -3.07 -10.58
CA GLU A 305 20.07 -2.11 -10.87
C GLU A 305 20.13 -1.74 -12.36
N ASP A 306 19.59 -2.60 -13.23
CA ASP A 306 19.52 -2.40 -14.68
C ASP A 306 18.30 -1.56 -15.11
N ALA A 307 17.49 -1.13 -14.14
CA ALA A 307 16.42 -0.19 -14.38
C ALA A 307 16.96 1.25 -14.40
N HIS A 308 16.53 2.01 -15.39
CA HIS A 308 16.84 3.42 -15.58
C HIS A 308 15.57 4.26 -15.48
N LEU A 309 15.75 5.56 -15.24
CA LEU A 309 14.69 6.57 -15.21
C LEU A 309 15.09 7.72 -16.10
N HIS A 310 14.20 8.15 -17.00
CA HIS A 310 14.43 9.30 -17.87
C HIS A 310 13.30 10.31 -17.73
N VAL A 311 13.61 11.59 -17.92
CA VAL A 311 12.64 12.60 -18.36
C VAL A 311 12.69 12.71 -19.88
N PHE A 312 11.56 12.93 -20.53
CA PHE A 312 11.53 13.05 -21.99
C PHE A 312 10.52 14.09 -22.47
N ASN A 313 10.75 14.59 -23.69
CA ASN A 313 9.80 15.37 -24.46
C ASN A 313 9.83 14.93 -25.93
N ASN A 314 8.69 14.50 -26.45
CA ASN A 314 8.50 14.19 -27.87
C ASN A 314 7.47 15.14 -28.54
N GLY A 315 7.06 16.19 -27.84
CA GLY A 315 6.27 17.29 -28.39
C GLY A 315 7.11 18.28 -29.19
N THR A 316 6.46 19.03 -30.07
CA THR A 316 7.10 20.11 -30.85
C THR A 316 7.36 21.37 -30.03
N GLU A 317 6.60 21.61 -28.97
CA GLU A 317 6.88 22.67 -28.00
C GLU A 317 7.95 22.19 -27.01
N PRO A 318 9.04 22.97 -26.81
CA PRO A 318 10.01 22.67 -25.77
C PRO A 318 9.39 22.76 -24.37
N ILE A 319 9.70 21.78 -23.53
CA ILE A 319 9.26 21.74 -22.13
C ILE A 319 10.47 21.98 -21.24
N THR A 320 10.28 22.64 -20.11
CA THR A 320 11.31 22.79 -19.08
C THR A 320 10.93 21.98 -17.86
N VAL A 321 11.85 21.17 -17.37
CA VAL A 321 11.78 20.57 -16.04
C VAL A 321 12.22 21.63 -15.05
N ASP A 322 11.27 22.40 -14.51
CA ASP A 322 11.54 23.45 -13.52
C ASP A 322 12.23 22.85 -12.29
N TYR A 323 11.69 21.73 -11.82
CA TYR A 323 12.20 20.99 -10.68
C TYR A 323 11.92 19.51 -10.87
N LEU A 324 12.92 18.68 -10.60
CA LEU A 324 12.77 17.24 -10.41
C LEU A 324 13.56 16.83 -9.17
N GLY A 325 12.87 16.21 -8.21
CA GLY A 325 13.46 15.52 -7.08
C GLY A 325 13.20 14.02 -7.22
N ALA A 326 14.25 13.21 -7.24
CA ALA A 326 14.15 11.76 -7.23
C ALA A 326 14.82 11.21 -5.97
N TRP A 327 14.10 10.38 -5.23
CA TRP A 327 14.59 9.75 -4.02
C TRP A 327 14.66 8.24 -4.21
N THR A 328 15.84 7.68 -3.97
CA THR A 328 15.95 6.23 -3.74
C THR A 328 15.22 5.89 -2.45
N LYS A 329 14.29 4.94 -2.52
CA LYS A 329 13.61 4.45 -1.33
C LYS A 329 14.51 3.44 -0.64
N SER A 330 14.85 3.70 0.61
CA SER A 330 15.63 2.77 1.42
C SER A 330 14.69 1.71 1.99
N LEU A 331 14.76 0.51 1.42
CA LEU A 331 14.33 -0.71 2.11
C LEU A 331 15.42 -1.10 3.12
N LYS A 332 15.75 -0.21 4.06
CA LYS A 332 16.39 -0.61 5.34
C LYS A 332 15.31 -1.14 6.30
N LEU A 333 14.40 -1.95 5.76
CA LEU A 333 13.93 -3.12 6.46
C LEU A 333 14.97 -4.17 6.10
N LYS A 334 15.80 -4.61 7.07
CA LYS A 334 16.65 -5.79 6.87
C LYS A 334 15.72 -6.92 6.40
N LEU A 335 15.67 -7.19 5.10
CA LEU A 335 15.02 -8.38 4.58
C LEU A 335 15.73 -9.55 5.26
N CYS A 336 15.01 -10.27 6.13
CA CYS A 336 15.46 -11.55 6.64
C CYS A 336 15.69 -12.46 5.42
N ARG A 337 16.94 -12.60 4.99
CA ARG A 337 17.33 -13.76 4.19
C ARG A 337 17.05 -14.98 5.07
N VAL A 338 16.08 -15.80 4.64
CA VAL A 338 15.93 -17.15 5.17
C VAL A 338 17.23 -17.89 4.82
N PRO A 339 18.00 -18.42 5.79
CA PRO A 339 19.20 -19.17 5.45
C PRO A 339 18.79 -20.42 4.67
N SER A 340 19.28 -20.54 3.44
CA SER A 340 19.23 -21.80 2.71
C SER A 340 20.06 -22.83 3.47
N PHE A 341 19.41 -23.95 3.82
CA PHE A 341 20.05 -25.06 4.50
C PHE A 341 20.97 -25.76 3.49
N THR A 342 22.26 -25.45 3.52
CA THR A 342 23.28 -26.24 2.82
C THR A 342 24.32 -26.74 3.80
N ARG A 343 24.75 -27.98 3.51
CA ARG A 343 25.37 -28.93 4.42
C ARG A 343 26.83 -28.55 4.70
N THR A 344 27.21 -28.78 5.95
CA THR A 344 28.50 -28.51 6.60
C THR A 344 29.73 -29.09 5.88
N MET A 345 30.81 -28.29 5.79
CA MET A 345 32.20 -28.78 5.82
C MET A 345 33.14 -27.84 6.62
N SER A 346 33.88 -28.50 7.52
CA SER A 346 35.04 -28.16 8.37
C SER A 346 35.77 -26.79 8.32
N ARG A 347 35.76 -26.15 9.50
CA ARG A 347 36.70 -25.25 10.21
C ARG A 347 38.02 -24.79 9.55
N ARG A 348 38.19 -23.46 9.53
CA ARG A 348 39.43 -22.75 9.95
C ARG A 348 39.05 -21.61 10.91
N LYS A 349 39.77 -21.50 12.03
CA LYS A 349 39.57 -20.49 13.09
C LYS A 349 40.07 -19.13 12.61
N THR A 350 39.16 -18.18 12.42
CA THR A 350 39.45 -16.75 12.25
C THR A 350 38.73 -16.01 13.37
N ARG A 351 39.41 -15.03 14.01
CA ARG A 351 38.87 -14.23 15.13
C ARG A 351 37.47 -13.69 14.78
N GLU A 352 36.47 -14.04 15.59
CA GLU A 352 35.13 -13.49 15.48
C GLU A 352 35.14 -11.99 15.82
N PRO A 353 34.59 -11.12 14.95
CA PRO A 353 34.34 -9.73 15.33
C PRO A 353 33.25 -9.71 16.41
N LYS A 354 33.39 -8.86 17.42
CA LYS A 354 32.36 -8.66 18.45
C LYS A 354 31.02 -8.37 17.76
N GLU A 355 30.02 -9.23 17.98
CA GLU A 355 28.64 -8.96 17.56
C GLU A 355 28.18 -7.68 18.26
N GLU A 356 27.99 -6.60 17.50
CA GLU A 356 27.16 -5.48 17.94
C GLU A 356 25.74 -6.00 18.10
N THR A 357 25.29 -6.17 19.34
CA THR A 357 23.89 -6.48 19.67
C THR A 357 23.04 -5.27 19.29
N VAL A 358 22.55 -5.25 18.05
CA VAL A 358 21.61 -4.25 17.55
C VAL A 358 20.27 -4.45 18.28
N THR A 359 19.92 -3.53 19.17
CA THR A 359 18.62 -3.48 19.83
C THR A 359 17.56 -2.97 18.84
N LEU A 360 16.53 -3.78 18.57
CA LEU A 360 15.49 -3.51 17.57
C LEU A 360 14.26 -2.80 18.17
N GLY A 361 14.40 -2.21 19.35
CA GLY A 361 13.32 -1.63 20.15
C GLY A 361 13.40 -0.11 20.35
N PRO A 362 12.38 0.49 21.00
CA PRO A 362 12.44 1.89 21.40
C PRO A 362 13.69 2.16 22.26
N ALA A 363 14.38 3.28 21.99
CA ALA A 363 15.52 3.71 22.80
C ALA A 363 15.01 4.19 24.16
N VAL A 364 15.04 3.30 25.14
CA VAL A 364 14.50 3.54 26.48
C VAL A 364 15.63 3.80 27.46
N ARG A 365 15.41 4.69 28.42
CA ARG A 365 16.41 5.03 29.46
C ARG A 365 16.65 3.80 30.34
N GLU A 366 17.88 3.63 30.85
CA GLU A 366 18.19 2.55 31.78
C GLU A 366 17.24 2.57 32.99
N GLY A 367 16.56 1.44 33.23
CA GLY A 367 15.63 1.27 34.35
C GLY A 367 14.14 1.48 34.05
N GLU A 368 13.77 1.94 32.85
CA GLU A 368 12.36 2.10 32.46
C GLU A 368 11.76 0.80 31.87
N HIS A 369 10.51 0.51 32.24
CA HIS A 369 9.82 -0.71 31.83
C HIS A 369 9.00 -0.50 30.56
N VAL A 370 9.35 -1.24 29.51
CA VAL A 370 8.59 -1.29 28.26
C VAL A 370 7.65 -2.47 28.32
N PHE A 371 6.35 -2.19 28.41
CA PHE A 371 5.32 -3.22 28.53
C PHE A 371 4.83 -3.72 27.17
N GLY A 372 4.75 -5.03 27.02
CA GLY A 372 3.95 -5.71 25.99
C GLY A 372 2.77 -6.46 26.62
N VAL A 373 1.87 -7.02 25.79
CA VAL A 373 0.77 -7.88 26.24
C VAL A 373 1.02 -9.30 25.76
N ALA A 374 1.24 -10.23 26.69
CA ALA A 374 1.40 -11.65 26.43
C ALA A 374 0.04 -12.37 26.55
N HIS A 375 -0.52 -12.75 25.41
CA HIS A 375 -1.67 -13.62 25.27
C HIS A 375 -1.22 -15.08 25.36
N ILE A 376 -1.49 -15.71 26.49
CA ILE A 376 -1.22 -17.14 26.72
C ILE A 376 -2.52 -17.90 26.52
N PHE A 377 -2.62 -18.64 25.41
CA PHE A 377 -3.73 -19.55 25.17
C PHE A 377 -3.29 -20.98 25.46
N ALA A 378 -3.79 -21.56 26.55
CA ALA A 378 -3.42 -22.90 26.99
C ALA A 378 -4.60 -23.85 26.84
N SER A 379 -4.46 -24.82 25.93
CA SER A 379 -5.42 -25.90 25.71
C SER A 379 -4.85 -27.26 26.15
N PHE A 380 -5.65 -28.32 26.07
CA PHE A 380 -5.18 -29.68 26.29
C PHE A 380 -4.35 -30.22 25.11
N ASN A 381 -4.35 -29.53 23.97
CA ASN A 381 -3.62 -29.95 22.77
C ASN A 381 -2.29 -29.20 22.66
N ASP A 382 -2.28 -27.87 22.82
CA ASP A 382 -1.06 -27.04 22.72
C ASP A 382 -1.19 -25.77 23.58
N THR A 383 -0.06 -25.12 23.85
CA THR A 383 0.07 -23.82 24.52
C THR A 383 0.65 -22.79 23.57
N PHE A 384 -0.10 -21.75 23.29
CA PHE A 384 0.30 -20.64 22.44
C PHE A 384 0.70 -19.44 23.30
N ILE A 385 1.87 -18.88 23.04
CA ILE A 385 2.34 -17.65 23.66
C ILE A 385 2.51 -16.61 22.56
N HIS A 386 1.66 -15.60 22.60
CA HIS A 386 1.61 -14.54 21.59
C HIS A 386 1.76 -13.19 22.29
N VAL A 387 2.83 -12.47 21.98
CA VAL A 387 3.13 -11.15 22.55
C VAL A 387 2.80 -10.08 21.53
N THR A 388 2.00 -9.11 21.94
CA THR A 388 1.66 -7.92 21.16
C THR A 388 2.14 -6.65 21.84
N ASP A 389 2.06 -5.54 21.11
CA ASP A 389 2.13 -4.21 21.69
C ASP A 389 0.95 -3.92 22.64
N LEU A 390 0.99 -2.78 23.34
CA LEU A 390 -0.07 -2.38 24.27
C LEU A 390 -1.44 -2.17 23.61
N SER A 391 -1.47 -1.80 22.32
CA SER A 391 -2.73 -1.66 21.59
C SER A 391 -3.35 -3.00 21.17
N GLY A 392 -2.57 -4.09 21.23
CA GLY A 392 -2.99 -5.43 20.79
C GLY A 392 -3.08 -5.59 19.27
N ARG A 393 -2.53 -4.64 18.49
CA ARG A 393 -2.62 -4.61 17.02
C ARG A 393 -1.40 -5.22 16.35
N GLU A 394 -0.22 -5.01 16.92
CA GLU A 394 1.04 -5.45 16.34
C GLU A 394 1.57 -6.69 17.07
N THR A 395 1.92 -7.72 16.30
CA THR A 395 2.51 -8.96 16.85
C THR A 395 4.02 -8.80 16.95
N LEU A 396 4.53 -8.90 18.18
CA LEU A 396 5.97 -8.81 18.47
C LEU A 396 6.61 -10.19 18.39
N VAL A 397 5.99 -11.19 19.05
CA VAL A 397 6.49 -12.57 19.08
C VAL A 397 5.33 -13.56 19.13
N ARG A 398 5.40 -14.68 18.40
CA ARG A 398 4.44 -15.78 18.50
C ARG A 398 5.15 -17.12 18.46
N ILE A 399 5.02 -17.91 19.52
CA ILE A 399 5.63 -19.24 19.64
C ILE A 399 4.64 -20.17 20.33
N THR A 400 4.60 -21.43 19.91
CA THR A 400 3.74 -22.46 20.51
C THR A 400 4.57 -23.57 21.14
N GLY A 401 3.95 -24.36 22.03
CA GLY A 401 4.56 -25.55 22.61
C GLY A 401 4.92 -26.57 21.53
N GLY A 402 4.04 -26.77 20.54
CA GLY A 402 4.30 -27.64 19.39
C GLY A 402 5.56 -27.29 18.58
N MET A 403 5.91 -26.00 18.49
CA MET A 403 7.18 -25.60 17.85
C MET A 403 8.45 -26.05 18.60
N LYS A 404 8.31 -26.52 19.85
CA LYS A 404 9.42 -26.92 20.74
C LYS A 404 9.55 -28.42 20.93
N VAL A 405 8.60 -29.19 20.44
CA VAL A 405 8.60 -30.66 20.54
C VAL A 405 8.43 -31.28 19.15
N LYS A 406 8.74 -32.58 19.03
CA LYS A 406 8.63 -33.30 17.75
C LYS A 406 7.40 -34.21 17.67
N ALA A 407 6.71 -34.41 18.79
CA ALA A 407 5.59 -35.32 18.89
C ALA A 407 4.34 -34.58 19.38
N ASP A 408 3.23 -34.78 18.69
CA ASP A 408 1.96 -34.08 18.92
C ASP A 408 1.41 -34.26 20.34
N ARG A 409 1.70 -35.39 20.99
CA ARG A 409 1.27 -35.67 22.37
C ARG A 409 1.99 -34.81 23.43
N ASP A 410 3.14 -34.24 23.08
CA ASP A 410 3.99 -33.49 24.00
C ASP A 410 3.78 -31.97 23.88
N GLU A 411 2.95 -31.50 22.94
CA GLU A 411 2.75 -30.08 22.64
C GLU A 411 2.09 -29.32 23.80
N SER A 412 1.13 -29.93 24.49
CA SER A 412 0.50 -29.35 25.69
C SER A 412 1.33 -29.48 26.96
N SER A 413 2.47 -30.17 26.90
CA SER A 413 3.25 -30.48 28.09
C SER A 413 3.77 -29.19 28.79
N PRO A 414 3.86 -29.20 30.13
CA PRO A 414 4.53 -28.14 30.89
C PRO A 414 5.94 -27.80 30.38
N TYR A 415 6.67 -28.81 29.92
CA TYR A 415 8.03 -28.66 29.39
C TYR A 415 8.05 -27.90 28.07
N ALA A 416 7.18 -28.26 27.12
CA ALA A 416 7.05 -27.56 25.84
C ALA A 416 6.68 -26.08 26.04
N ALA A 417 5.71 -25.81 26.92
CA ALA A 417 5.30 -24.45 27.25
C ALA A 417 6.41 -23.61 27.90
N MET A 418 7.26 -24.23 28.74
CA MET A 418 8.41 -23.57 29.34
C MET A 418 9.46 -23.18 28.28
N LEU A 419 9.80 -24.09 27.36
CA LEU A 419 10.74 -23.81 26.28
C LEU A 419 10.21 -22.72 25.33
N ALA A 420 8.91 -22.73 25.05
CA ALA A 420 8.27 -21.70 24.25
C ALA A 420 8.38 -20.33 24.94
N ALA A 421 8.09 -20.26 26.24
CA ALA A 421 8.19 -19.04 27.04
C ALA A 421 9.62 -18.49 27.11
N GLN A 422 10.63 -19.35 27.20
CA GLN A 422 12.04 -18.94 27.19
C GLN A 422 12.42 -18.28 25.86
N ASP A 423 12.09 -18.88 24.73
CA ASP A 423 12.36 -18.29 23.41
C ASP A 423 11.57 -16.98 23.22
N VAL A 424 10.31 -16.93 23.67
CA VAL A 424 9.53 -15.68 23.65
C VAL A 424 10.23 -14.59 24.44
N SER A 425 10.68 -14.89 25.66
CA SER A 425 11.36 -13.89 26.51
C SER A 425 12.66 -13.37 25.89
N GLN A 426 13.41 -14.24 25.21
CA GLN A 426 14.67 -13.87 24.56
C GLN A 426 14.39 -12.90 23.39
N ARG A 427 13.45 -13.25 22.51
CA ARG A 427 13.05 -12.38 21.40
C ARG A 427 12.42 -11.07 21.86
N CYS A 428 11.64 -11.10 22.94
CA CYS A 428 11.10 -9.88 23.54
C CYS A 428 12.20 -8.92 24.01
N LYS A 429 13.28 -9.44 24.62
CA LYS A 429 14.43 -8.62 25.04
C LYS A 429 15.19 -8.03 23.86
N GLU A 430 15.37 -8.79 22.78
CA GLU A 430 15.98 -8.30 21.53
C GLU A 430 15.19 -7.14 20.92
N LEU A 431 13.86 -7.17 21.08
CA LEU A 431 12.92 -6.11 20.69
C LEU A 431 12.80 -4.97 21.73
N GLY A 432 13.58 -5.00 22.83
CA GLY A 432 13.57 -3.96 23.86
C GLY A 432 12.36 -3.99 24.81
N ILE A 433 11.60 -5.08 24.84
CA ILE A 433 10.49 -5.27 25.78
C ILE A 433 11.04 -5.84 27.08
N THR A 434 10.80 -5.16 28.20
CA THR A 434 11.32 -5.54 29.52
C THR A 434 10.23 -6.00 30.50
N ALA A 435 8.96 -5.72 30.20
CA ALA A 435 7.82 -6.08 31.03
C ALA A 435 6.63 -6.60 30.21
N LEU A 436 5.78 -7.43 30.83
CA LEU A 436 4.61 -8.03 30.16
C LEU A 436 3.35 -7.97 31.05
N HIS A 437 2.23 -7.54 30.47
CA HIS A 437 0.90 -7.84 30.97
C HIS A 437 0.46 -9.18 30.41
N ILE A 438 -0.09 -10.06 31.26
CA ILE A 438 -0.45 -11.42 30.88
C ILE A 438 -1.95 -11.55 30.79
N LYS A 439 -2.42 -12.01 29.64
CA LYS A 439 -3.80 -12.43 29.40
C LYS A 439 -3.84 -13.93 29.20
N LEU A 440 -4.25 -14.64 30.24
CA LEU A 440 -4.36 -16.10 30.22
C LEU A 440 -5.74 -16.51 29.72
N ARG A 441 -5.80 -17.47 28.79
CA ARG A 441 -7.04 -17.91 28.15
C ARG A 441 -7.08 -19.44 28.03
N ALA A 442 -8.15 -20.06 28.54
CA ALA A 442 -8.54 -21.43 28.20
C ALA A 442 -9.46 -21.45 26.97
N THR A 443 -9.85 -22.64 26.52
CA THR A 443 -10.75 -22.79 25.36
C THR A 443 -12.09 -22.06 25.55
N GLY A 444 -12.63 -22.07 26.78
CA GLY A 444 -13.81 -21.30 27.16
C GLY A 444 -15.11 -21.71 26.45
N GLY A 445 -16.15 -20.89 26.62
CA GLY A 445 -17.50 -21.16 26.12
C GLY A 445 -18.07 -22.45 26.73
N ASN A 446 -18.58 -23.34 25.88
CA ASN A 446 -19.13 -24.64 26.32
C ASN A 446 -18.05 -25.70 26.53
N LYS A 447 -16.78 -25.38 26.28
CA LYS A 447 -15.65 -26.32 26.39
C LYS A 447 -15.02 -26.22 27.79
N THR A 448 -13.71 -26.32 27.89
CA THR A 448 -12.99 -26.29 29.17
C THR A 448 -12.72 -24.85 29.58
N LYS A 449 -13.15 -24.50 30.79
CA LYS A 449 -12.91 -23.20 31.41
C LYS A 449 -11.56 -23.15 32.13
N THR A 450 -11.01 -24.31 32.49
CA THR A 450 -9.70 -24.43 33.09
C THR A 450 -8.62 -24.36 32.01
N PRO A 451 -7.60 -23.49 32.14
CA PRO A 451 -6.45 -23.48 31.25
C PRO A 451 -5.73 -24.83 31.23
N GLY A 452 -5.18 -25.18 30.06
CA GLY A 452 -4.41 -26.41 29.89
C GLY A 452 -3.11 -26.46 30.73
N PRO A 453 -2.47 -27.63 30.81
CA PRO A 453 -1.32 -27.87 31.70
C PRO A 453 -0.11 -26.95 31.47
N GLY A 454 0.06 -26.42 30.24
CA GLY A 454 1.14 -25.48 29.93
C GLY A 454 0.96 -24.05 30.47
N ALA A 455 -0.24 -23.66 30.93
CA ALA A 455 -0.56 -22.30 31.37
C ALA A 455 0.36 -21.76 32.48
N GLN A 456 0.40 -22.46 33.61
CA GLN A 456 1.19 -22.06 34.78
C GLN A 456 2.69 -22.14 34.49
N SER A 457 3.09 -23.11 33.67
CA SER A 457 4.49 -23.33 33.30
C SER A 457 5.03 -22.20 32.42
N ALA A 458 4.25 -21.76 31.43
CA ALA A 458 4.58 -20.61 30.59
C ALA A 458 4.68 -19.32 31.42
N LEU A 459 3.71 -19.05 32.29
CA LEU A 459 3.70 -17.89 33.18
C LEU A 459 4.96 -17.83 34.07
N ARG A 460 5.28 -18.95 34.75
CA ARG A 460 6.46 -19.04 35.61
C ARG A 460 7.76 -18.93 34.82
N ALA A 461 7.81 -19.48 33.62
CA ALA A 461 8.98 -19.41 32.75
C ALA A 461 9.25 -17.97 32.29
N LEU A 462 8.22 -17.21 31.88
CA LEU A 462 8.37 -15.79 31.54
C LEU A 462 8.92 -14.97 32.71
N ALA A 463 8.42 -15.21 33.93
CA ALA A 463 8.93 -14.55 35.13
C ALA A 463 10.38 -14.93 35.44
N ARG A 464 10.73 -16.23 35.37
CA ARG A 464 12.11 -16.71 35.60
C ARG A 464 13.10 -16.20 34.55
N SER A 465 12.65 -15.97 33.32
CA SER A 465 13.46 -15.39 32.26
C SER A 465 13.77 -13.89 32.45
N GLY A 466 13.34 -13.28 33.55
CA GLY A 466 13.64 -11.88 33.87
C GLY A 466 12.72 -10.86 33.22
N MET A 467 11.56 -11.27 32.72
CA MET A 467 10.51 -10.33 32.30
C MET A 467 9.75 -9.83 33.54
N ARG A 468 9.59 -8.51 33.69
CA ARG A 468 8.77 -7.96 34.78
C ARG A 468 7.29 -8.20 34.48
N ILE A 469 6.63 -9.01 35.29
CA ILE A 469 5.20 -9.29 35.12
C ILE A 469 4.38 -8.16 35.74
N GLY A 470 3.53 -7.53 34.93
CA GLY A 470 2.59 -6.52 35.36
C GLY A 470 1.30 -7.15 35.88
N ARG A 471 0.22 -6.99 35.12
CA ARG A 471 -1.10 -7.55 35.45
C ARG A 471 -1.24 -8.97 34.90
N ILE A 472 -1.95 -9.83 35.62
CA ILE A 472 -2.34 -11.15 35.14
C ILE A 472 -3.87 -11.18 35.14
N GLU A 473 -4.45 -11.34 33.96
CA GLU A 473 -5.90 -11.36 33.74
C GLU A 473 -6.29 -12.71 33.13
N ASP A 474 -7.29 -13.38 33.71
CA ASP A 474 -7.95 -14.51 33.05
C ASP A 474 -9.03 -13.97 32.10
N VAL A 475 -8.80 -14.16 30.81
CA VAL A 475 -9.70 -13.74 29.71
C VAL A 475 -10.39 -14.94 29.06
N THR A 476 -10.50 -16.07 29.79
CA THR A 476 -11.24 -17.24 29.34
C THR A 476 -12.70 -16.85 29.08
N PRO A 477 -13.23 -17.06 27.85
CA PRO A 477 -14.61 -16.70 27.55
C PRO A 477 -15.61 -17.47 28.43
N ILE A 478 -16.44 -16.73 29.18
CA ILE A 478 -17.54 -17.27 29.98
C ILE A 478 -18.85 -16.96 29.23
N PRO A 479 -19.63 -17.97 28.84
CA PRO A 479 -20.90 -17.72 28.17
C PRO A 479 -21.93 -17.16 29.16
N THR A 480 -22.67 -16.14 28.75
CA THR A 480 -23.73 -15.48 29.56
C THR A 480 -24.95 -16.38 29.78
N ASP A 481 -25.15 -17.37 28.90
CA ASP A 481 -26.22 -18.36 28.97
C ASP A 481 -25.68 -19.77 28.62
N SER A 482 -26.23 -20.81 29.24
CA SER A 482 -25.72 -22.17 29.12
C SER A 482 -26.05 -22.78 27.76
N THR A 483 -25.09 -22.79 26.84
CA THR A 483 -25.24 -23.55 25.59
C THR A 483 -24.67 -24.97 25.80
N ARG A 484 -25.43 -25.99 25.39
CA ARG A 484 -25.03 -27.40 25.56
C ARG A 484 -23.86 -27.73 24.61
N ARG A 485 -22.89 -28.56 25.04
CA ARG A 485 -21.88 -29.14 24.14
C ARG A 485 -22.59 -29.92 23.02
N LYS A 486 -22.05 -29.88 21.79
CA LYS A 486 -22.52 -30.76 20.70
C LYS A 486 -22.39 -32.22 21.17
N GLY A 487 -23.50 -32.94 21.25
CA GLY A 487 -23.53 -34.36 21.62
C GLY A 487 -23.07 -35.26 20.45
N GLY A 488 -22.49 -36.42 20.78
CA GLY A 488 -22.01 -37.41 19.81
C GLY A 488 -23.11 -38.04 18.96
N ARG A 489 -22.70 -38.66 17.83
CA ARG A 489 -23.49 -39.26 16.74
C ARG A 489 -24.93 -39.57 17.16
N ARG A 490 -25.90 -38.84 16.59
CA ARG A 490 -27.29 -39.30 16.53
C ARG A 490 -27.24 -40.72 15.94
N GLY A 491 -27.55 -41.71 16.78
CA GLY A 491 -27.56 -43.10 16.37
C GLY A 491 -28.37 -43.24 15.09
N ARG A 492 -27.82 -44.02 14.15
CA ARG A 492 -28.56 -44.56 13.01
C ARG A 492 -29.83 -45.17 13.59
N ARG A 493 -30.98 -44.54 13.36
CA ARG A 493 -32.28 -45.17 13.65
C ARG A 493 -32.35 -46.37 12.72
N LEU A 494 -32.23 -47.57 13.30
CA LEU A 494 -32.67 -48.81 12.67
C LEU A 494 -34.19 -48.77 12.50
#